data_AF-A0A914R1Y3-F1
#
_entry.id   AF-A0A914R1Y3-F1
#
_cell.length_a   1.000
_cell.length_b   1.000
_cell.length_c   1.000
_cell.angle_alpha   90.00
_cell.angle_beta   90.00
_cell.angle_gamma   90.00
#
_symmetry.space_group_name_H-M   'P 1'
#
loop_
_entity.id
_entity.type
_entity.pdbx_description
1 polymer ?
#
loop_
_entity_poly.entity_id
_entity_poly.type
_entity_poly.pdbx_seq_one_letter_code
_entity_poly.pdbx_strand_id
1 'polypeptide(L)'
;MLCNPSNPPNDFDVYNIFDRKINCLPYMNYISECLADGRNHMHCCMTEAKDRDENASVDTRNTKVTLSGLRADSKYSASVVAVTRDGNRRSLASEEVHFHTAGVAPRVTAYRTIHRSARVEWKKVDENTGRFETLSGEKYSLTNYISFHGQPRHYVSAMQIKPLDVSDFGTYRCVASNDFGSSSSDIRLTVRMVTPATAVPPESPYMCCQRQRIRSPCAAVCGTEYGKRASL
;
A
#
# COMPACT_ATOMS: atom_id res chain seq x y z
N MET A 1 13.46 11.24 10.27
CA MET A 1 12.64 10.02 10.33
C MET A 1 12.25 9.66 8.91
N LEU A 2 12.56 8.43 8.49
CA LEU A 2 12.55 7.96 7.09
C LEU A 2 11.15 7.82 6.45
N CYS A 3 10.08 8.29 7.11
CA CYS A 3 8.74 8.35 6.53
C CYS A 3 8.06 9.67 6.94
N ASN A 4 8.50 10.80 6.40
CA ASN A 4 7.67 12.01 6.36
C ASN A 4 7.00 12.09 4.97
N PRO A 5 5.73 11.65 4.83
CA PRO A 5 5.04 11.68 3.53
C PRO A 5 4.81 13.11 3.02
N SER A 6 4.88 14.12 3.89
CA SER A 6 4.75 15.53 3.49
C SER A 6 6.05 16.13 2.95
N ASN A 7 7.19 15.45 3.11
CA ASN A 7 8.48 15.93 2.63
C ASN A 7 9.42 14.75 2.32
N PRO A 8 9.12 13.95 1.27
CA PRO A 8 9.99 12.87 0.83
C PRO A 8 11.36 13.44 0.39
N PRO A 9 12.48 12.76 0.71
CA PRO A 9 13.79 13.16 0.19
C PRO A 9 13.80 13.16 -1.34
N ASN A 10 14.54 14.09 -1.93
CA ASN A 10 14.76 14.14 -3.38
C ASN A 10 15.63 12.94 -3.81
N ASP A 11 15.44 12.40 -5.03
CA ASP A 11 16.22 11.28 -5.58
C ASP A 11 17.75 11.50 -5.52
N PHE A 12 18.19 12.77 -5.57
CA PHE A 12 19.60 13.15 -5.43
C PHE A 12 20.15 13.08 -3.99
N ASP A 13 19.29 13.05 -2.96
CA ASP A 13 19.69 12.84 -1.56
C ASP A 13 19.89 11.35 -1.23
N VAL A 14 19.49 10.43 -2.12
CA VAL A 14 19.37 8.99 -1.83
C VAL A 14 20.64 8.19 -2.12
N TYR A 15 21.58 8.68 -2.95
CA TYR A 15 22.65 7.80 -3.48
C TYR A 15 24.11 8.18 -3.19
N ASN A 16 24.39 9.31 -2.53
CA ASN A 16 25.79 9.67 -2.22
C ASN A 16 26.47 8.70 -1.23
N ILE A 17 25.72 7.99 -0.39
CA ILE A 17 26.28 7.05 0.59
C ILE A 17 26.82 5.75 -0.03
N PHE A 18 26.46 5.46 -1.28
CA PHE A 18 26.94 4.29 -2.03
C PHE A 18 28.04 4.65 -3.04
N ASP A 19 28.40 5.94 -3.15
CA ASP A 19 29.53 6.36 -3.96
C ASP A 19 30.81 5.68 -3.50
N ARG A 20 31.72 5.40 -4.44
CA ARG A 20 33.02 4.76 -4.16
C ARG A 20 33.84 5.50 -3.09
N LYS A 21 33.62 6.81 -2.92
CA LYS A 21 34.31 7.64 -1.91
C LYS A 21 33.77 7.42 -0.49
N ILE A 22 32.49 7.08 -0.35
CA ILE A 22 31.81 6.94 0.94
C ILE A 22 31.61 5.46 1.31
N ASN A 23 31.16 4.64 0.35
CA ASN A 23 31.03 3.18 0.42
C ASN A 23 30.44 2.65 1.74
N CYS A 24 29.21 3.02 2.07
CA CYS A 24 28.53 2.52 3.27
C CYS A 24 27.99 1.10 3.14
N LEU A 25 28.10 0.47 1.96
CA LEU A 25 27.60 -0.88 1.68
C LEU A 25 28.00 -1.94 2.74
N PRO A 26 29.26 -1.99 3.23
CA PRO A 26 29.65 -2.98 4.24
C PRO A 26 28.94 -2.82 5.59
N TYR A 27 28.44 -1.61 5.89
CA TYR A 27 27.77 -1.29 7.15
C TYR A 27 26.24 -1.40 7.07
N MET A 28 25.68 -1.60 5.87
CA MET A 28 24.23 -1.54 5.64
C MET A 28 23.44 -2.56 6.45
N ASN A 29 23.97 -3.75 6.67
CA ASN A 29 23.30 -4.76 7.50
C ASN A 29 23.10 -4.24 8.93
N TYR A 30 24.16 -3.71 9.56
CA TYR A 30 24.12 -3.15 10.91
C TYR A 30 23.28 -1.87 10.98
N ILE A 31 23.36 -1.01 9.97
CA ILE A 31 22.54 0.21 9.88
C ILE A 31 21.05 -0.17 9.79
N SER A 32 20.71 -1.16 8.96
CA SER A 32 19.32 -1.61 8.77
C SER A 32 18.74 -2.22 10.05
N GLU A 33 19.54 -2.97 10.81
CA GLU A 33 19.15 -3.51 12.11
C GLU A 33 18.83 -2.39 13.11
N CYS A 34 19.67 -1.35 13.16
CA CYS A 34 19.49 -0.19 14.02
C CYS A 34 18.30 0.70 13.63
N LEU A 35 17.96 0.80 12.34
CA LEU A 35 16.82 1.58 11.85
C LEU A 35 15.49 0.87 12.01
N ALA A 36 15.50 -0.46 11.99
CA ALA A 36 14.30 -1.28 12.02
C ALA A 36 13.88 -1.69 13.43
N ASP A 37 14.56 -1.20 14.49
CA ASP A 37 14.43 -1.69 15.87
C ASP A 37 14.46 -3.24 15.95
N GLY A 38 15.25 -3.89 15.07
CA GLY A 38 15.30 -5.35 14.95
C GLY A 38 14.04 -6.02 14.37
N ARG A 39 13.02 -5.27 13.91
CA ARG A 39 11.80 -5.82 13.30
C ARG A 39 11.99 -6.02 11.80
N ASN A 40 11.55 -7.17 11.31
CA ASN A 40 11.56 -7.45 9.88
C ASN A 40 10.43 -6.69 9.16
N HIS A 41 10.78 -5.55 8.55
CA HIS A 41 9.85 -4.74 7.76
C HIS A 41 9.66 -5.25 6.32
N MET A 42 10.33 -6.35 5.93
CA MET A 42 10.21 -6.97 4.60
C MET A 42 8.75 -7.29 4.26
N HIS A 43 7.93 -7.68 5.25
CA HIS A 43 6.51 -7.94 5.02
C HIS A 43 5.76 -6.67 4.57
N CYS A 44 5.93 -5.55 5.28
CA CYS A 44 5.32 -4.27 4.89
C CYS A 44 5.86 -3.81 3.53
N CYS A 45 7.18 -3.91 3.34
CA CYS A 45 7.85 -3.52 2.10
C CYS A 45 7.36 -4.36 0.91
N MET A 46 7.15 -5.67 1.07
CA MET A 46 6.59 -6.54 0.02
C MET A 46 5.09 -6.28 -0.23
N THR A 47 4.35 -5.81 0.79
CA THR A 47 2.91 -5.53 0.66
C THR A 47 2.66 -4.19 -0.04
N GLU A 48 3.54 -3.20 0.19
CA GLU A 48 3.45 -1.85 -0.39
C GLU A 48 4.42 -1.64 -1.56
N ALA A 49 5.26 -2.63 -1.89
CA ALA A 49 6.12 -2.60 -3.07
C ALA A 49 5.22 -2.43 -4.30
N LYS A 50 5.32 -1.24 -4.90
CA LYS A 50 4.53 -0.84 -6.06
C LYS A 50 4.87 -1.62 -7.34
N ASP A 51 5.98 -2.34 -7.31
CA ASP A 51 6.61 -2.94 -8.50
C ASP A 51 6.84 -4.44 -8.31
N ARG A 52 5.82 -5.19 -7.88
CA ARG A 52 5.79 -6.62 -8.22
C ARG A 52 5.25 -6.74 -9.64
N ASP A 53 6.03 -6.29 -10.61
CA ASP A 53 5.78 -6.52 -12.02
C ASP A 53 5.57 -8.03 -12.21
N GLU A 54 4.33 -8.40 -12.53
CA GLU A 54 3.97 -9.79 -12.79
C GLU A 54 4.56 -10.16 -14.15
N ASN A 55 5.85 -10.53 -14.15
CA ASN A 55 6.58 -10.81 -15.38
C ASN A 55 6.20 -12.20 -15.92
N ALA A 56 5.70 -12.26 -17.15
CA ALA A 56 5.38 -13.50 -17.85
C ALA A 56 6.31 -13.65 -19.06
N SER A 57 6.97 -14.81 -19.17
CA SER A 57 7.82 -15.13 -20.32
C SER A 57 7.15 -16.17 -21.21
N VAL A 58 7.20 -15.95 -22.52
CA VAL A 58 6.64 -16.85 -23.53
C VAL A 58 7.75 -17.25 -24.50
N ASP A 59 8.18 -18.50 -24.42
CA ASP A 59 9.17 -19.04 -25.35
C ASP A 59 8.50 -19.39 -26.69
N THR A 60 9.08 -18.92 -27.79
CA THR A 60 8.57 -19.19 -29.14
C THR A 60 9.70 -19.32 -30.14
N ARG A 61 9.44 -20.05 -31.24
CA ARG A 61 10.29 -20.07 -32.45
C ARG A 61 9.66 -19.28 -33.61
N ASN A 62 8.44 -18.77 -33.41
CA ASN A 62 7.68 -18.03 -34.42
C ASN A 62 7.98 -16.54 -34.34
N THR A 63 7.84 -15.83 -35.46
CA THR A 63 7.97 -14.37 -35.54
C THR A 63 6.76 -13.60 -34.99
N LYS A 64 5.70 -14.31 -34.61
CA LYS A 64 4.47 -13.75 -34.04
C LYS A 64 4.14 -14.45 -32.72
N VAL A 65 3.87 -13.64 -31.70
CA VAL A 65 3.38 -14.07 -30.39
C VAL A 65 2.00 -13.45 -30.16
N THR A 66 1.09 -14.22 -29.57
CA THR A 66 -0.22 -13.72 -29.14
C THR A 66 -0.31 -13.85 -27.64
N LEU A 67 -0.43 -12.71 -26.96
CA LEU A 67 -0.61 -12.66 -25.52
C LEU A 67 -2.10 -12.82 -25.21
N SER A 68 -2.45 -13.82 -24.41
CA SER A 68 -3.82 -14.13 -24.00
C SER A 68 -3.95 -14.07 -22.49
N GLY A 69 -5.17 -13.86 -21.98
CA GLY A 69 -5.42 -13.82 -20.54
C GLY A 69 -4.97 -12.51 -19.86
N LEU A 70 -4.76 -11.44 -20.63
CA LEU A 70 -4.48 -10.12 -20.08
C LEU A 70 -5.68 -9.63 -19.25
N ARG A 71 -5.41 -9.09 -18.06
CA ARG A 71 -6.42 -8.40 -17.23
C ARG A 71 -6.89 -7.15 -17.96
N ALA A 72 -8.20 -6.90 -17.91
CA ALA A 72 -8.81 -5.68 -18.43
C ALA A 72 -8.33 -4.43 -17.66
N ASP A 73 -8.42 -3.27 -18.29
CA ASP A 73 -8.03 -1.96 -17.72
C ASP A 73 -6.61 -1.94 -17.12
N SER A 74 -5.68 -2.64 -17.77
CA SER A 74 -4.30 -2.78 -17.30
C SER A 74 -3.30 -2.32 -18.37
N LYS A 75 -2.14 -1.84 -17.90
CA LYS A 75 -0.99 -1.45 -18.73
C LYS A 75 0.05 -2.57 -18.70
N TYR A 76 0.69 -2.80 -19.84
CA TYR A 76 1.69 -3.83 -20.04
C TYR A 76 2.86 -3.28 -20.82
N SER A 77 4.04 -3.86 -20.58
CA SER A 77 5.22 -3.67 -21.40
C SER A 77 5.78 -5.02 -21.83
N ALA A 78 6.41 -5.07 -23.00
CA ALA A 78 6.98 -6.30 -23.54
C ALA A 78 8.29 -6.02 -24.29
N SER A 79 9.27 -6.90 -24.11
CA SER A 79 10.53 -6.91 -24.85
C SER A 79 10.88 -8.35 -25.28
N VAL A 80 11.67 -8.48 -26.33
CA VAL A 80 12.09 -9.78 -26.89
C VAL A 80 13.58 -9.98 -26.65
N VAL A 81 13.94 -11.19 -26.21
CA VAL A 81 15.33 -11.65 -26.09
C VAL A 81 15.51 -12.93 -26.89
N ALA A 82 16.63 -13.03 -27.62
CA ALA A 82 17.03 -14.28 -28.25
C ALA A 82 17.77 -15.15 -27.23
N VAL A 83 17.43 -16.43 -27.17
CA VAL A 83 18.07 -17.41 -26.27
C VAL A 83 18.78 -18.47 -27.10
N THR A 84 20.00 -18.81 -26.69
CA THR A 84 20.80 -19.88 -27.29
C THR A 84 20.14 -21.26 -27.11
N ARG A 85 20.48 -22.22 -27.96
CA ARG A 85 19.87 -23.57 -27.97
C ARG A 85 20.04 -24.32 -26.65
N ASP A 86 21.12 -24.05 -25.93
CA ASP A 86 21.44 -24.59 -24.61
C ASP A 86 20.84 -23.77 -23.46
N GLY A 87 20.16 -22.66 -23.73
CA GLY A 87 19.50 -21.81 -22.73
C GLY A 87 20.43 -20.89 -21.94
N ASN A 88 21.74 -21.06 -22.09
CA ASN A 88 22.74 -20.47 -21.18
C ASN A 88 23.08 -19.01 -21.50
N ARG A 89 22.83 -18.56 -22.73
CA ARG A 89 23.11 -17.19 -23.16
C ARG A 89 21.87 -16.53 -23.76
N ARG A 90 21.68 -15.26 -23.41
CA ARG A 90 20.61 -14.40 -23.90
C ARG A 90 21.20 -13.19 -24.62
N SER A 91 20.51 -12.69 -25.64
CA SER A 91 20.84 -11.40 -26.23
C SER A 91 20.49 -10.26 -25.28
N LEU A 92 20.87 -9.03 -25.67
CA LEU A 92 20.23 -7.83 -25.15
C LEU A 92 18.73 -7.85 -25.50
N ALA A 93 17.93 -7.20 -24.66
CA ALA A 93 16.50 -7.02 -24.92
C ALA A 93 16.29 -6.06 -26.09
N SER A 94 15.20 -6.27 -26.82
CA SER A 94 14.70 -5.31 -27.80
C SER A 94 14.24 -4.01 -27.12
N GLU A 95 13.86 -3.03 -27.94
CA GLU A 95 13.04 -1.91 -27.48
C GLU A 95 11.75 -2.43 -26.82
N GLU A 96 11.29 -1.71 -25.80
CA GLU A 96 10.14 -2.07 -25.00
C GLU A 96 8.85 -1.50 -25.60
N VAL A 97 7.91 -2.38 -25.91
CA VAL A 97 6.61 -2.01 -26.45
C VAL A 97 5.62 -1.86 -25.30
N HIS A 98 4.96 -0.72 -25.25
CA HIS A 98 3.97 -0.40 -24.23
C HIS A 98 2.56 -0.49 -24.81
N PHE A 99 1.65 -1.18 -24.13
CA PHE A 99 0.25 -1.30 -24.54
C PHE A 99 -0.70 -1.40 -23.35
N HIS A 100 -1.99 -1.22 -23.59
CA HIS A 100 -3.02 -1.31 -22.56
C HIS A 100 -4.23 -2.09 -23.09
N THR A 101 -4.91 -2.79 -22.19
CA THR A 101 -6.18 -3.44 -22.48
C THR A 101 -7.32 -2.49 -22.17
N ALA A 102 -8.24 -2.31 -23.12
CA ALA A 102 -9.47 -1.58 -22.84
C ALA A 102 -10.29 -2.25 -21.72
N GLY A 103 -10.91 -1.45 -20.87
CA GLY A 103 -11.92 -1.92 -19.93
C GLY A 103 -13.18 -2.39 -20.66
N VAL A 104 -14.05 -3.11 -19.94
CA VAL A 104 -15.38 -3.45 -20.46
C VAL A 104 -16.20 -2.16 -20.54
N ALA A 105 -16.68 -1.81 -21.74
CA ALA A 105 -17.55 -0.65 -21.92
C ALA A 105 -18.81 -0.81 -21.03
N PRO A 106 -19.12 0.16 -20.16
CA PRO A 106 -20.31 0.06 -19.32
C PRO A 106 -21.55 0.05 -20.20
N ARG A 107 -22.52 -0.82 -19.88
CA ARG A 107 -23.85 -0.74 -20.50
C ARG A 107 -24.55 0.49 -19.94
N VAL A 108 -24.58 1.57 -20.71
CA VAL A 108 -25.27 2.80 -20.32
C VAL A 108 -26.70 2.74 -20.82
N THR A 109 -27.66 2.68 -19.91
CA THR A 109 -29.08 2.97 -20.17
C THR A 109 -29.38 4.40 -19.74
N ALA A 110 -30.01 5.19 -20.62
CA ALA A 110 -30.46 6.54 -20.29
C ALA A 110 -31.42 6.50 -19.09
N TYR A 111 -31.17 7.32 -18.07
CA TYR A 111 -31.90 7.27 -16.80
C TYR A 111 -32.96 8.38 -16.68
N ARG A 112 -33.97 8.10 -15.85
CA ARG A 112 -35.03 9.03 -15.45
C ARG A 112 -34.45 10.12 -14.54
N THR A 113 -34.81 11.38 -14.76
CA THR A 113 -34.17 12.59 -14.20
C THR A 113 -34.31 12.81 -12.69
N ILE A 114 -34.96 11.92 -11.95
CA ILE A 114 -35.14 12.03 -10.49
C ILE A 114 -34.94 10.66 -9.86
N HIS A 115 -33.84 10.50 -9.12
CA HIS A 115 -33.56 9.29 -8.34
C HIS A 115 -33.53 9.63 -6.84
N ARG A 116 -33.86 8.66 -5.98
CA ARG A 116 -33.70 8.84 -4.53
C ARG A 116 -32.22 8.89 -4.16
N SER A 117 -31.87 9.65 -3.13
CA SER A 117 -30.52 9.60 -2.54
C SER A 117 -30.27 8.19 -1.98
N ALA A 118 -29.03 7.71 -2.07
CA ALA A 118 -28.69 6.39 -1.57
C ALA A 118 -28.96 6.30 -0.06
N ARG A 119 -29.64 5.23 0.36
CA ARG A 119 -29.78 4.84 1.76
C ARG A 119 -28.55 4.05 2.17
N VAL A 120 -27.99 4.37 3.34
CA VAL A 120 -26.87 3.64 3.92
C VAL A 120 -27.32 2.86 5.14
N GLU A 121 -26.90 1.60 5.24
CA GLU A 121 -27.12 0.72 6.38
C GLU A 121 -25.80 0.12 6.85
N TRP A 122 -25.61 0.06 8.18
CA TRP A 122 -24.46 -0.59 8.80
C TRP A 122 -24.87 -1.91 9.44
N LYS A 123 -24.03 -2.93 9.27
CA LYS A 123 -24.22 -4.28 9.80
C LYS A 123 -22.94 -4.78 10.43
N LYS A 124 -23.06 -5.73 11.36
CA LYS A 124 -21.92 -6.44 11.96
C LYS A 124 -22.05 -7.94 11.68
N VAL A 125 -20.92 -8.61 11.45
CA VAL A 125 -20.89 -10.07 11.37
C VAL A 125 -21.17 -10.64 12.77
N ASP A 126 -22.16 -11.51 12.87
CA ASP A 126 -22.32 -12.44 13.98
C ASP A 126 -21.29 -13.57 13.81
N GLU A 127 -20.41 -13.76 14.78
CA GLU A 127 -19.28 -14.70 14.68
C GLU A 127 -19.71 -16.17 14.75
N ASN A 128 -20.88 -16.46 15.33
CA ASN A 128 -21.38 -17.82 15.46
C ASN A 128 -22.01 -18.31 14.15
N THR A 129 -22.68 -17.42 13.44
CA THR A 129 -23.44 -17.73 12.21
C THR A 129 -22.74 -17.28 10.94
N GLY A 130 -21.75 -16.38 11.04
CA GLY A 130 -21.07 -15.75 9.91
C GLY A 130 -21.95 -14.78 9.11
N ARG A 131 -23.14 -14.42 9.61
CA ARG A 131 -24.11 -13.57 8.92
C ARG A 131 -23.99 -12.11 9.36
N PHE A 132 -24.32 -11.20 8.46
CA PHE A 132 -24.40 -9.77 8.78
C PHE A 132 -25.75 -9.44 9.41
N GLU A 133 -25.71 -8.95 10.65
CA GLU A 133 -26.86 -8.51 11.41
C GLU A 133 -26.92 -6.99 11.49
N THR A 134 -28.14 -6.45 11.46
CA THR A 134 -28.36 -5.01 11.59
C THR A 134 -27.99 -4.57 13.00
N LEU A 135 -27.28 -3.45 13.10
CA LEU A 135 -26.90 -2.87 14.38
C LEU A 135 -28.13 -2.42 15.14
N SER A 136 -28.24 -2.85 16.40
CA SER A 136 -29.34 -2.52 17.31
C SER A 136 -28.78 -1.97 18.62
N GLY A 137 -29.52 -1.04 19.24
CA GLY A 137 -29.19 -0.45 20.54
C GLY A 137 -28.57 0.95 20.48
N GLU A 138 -28.58 1.63 21.63
CA GLU A 138 -28.16 3.03 21.79
C GLU A 138 -26.63 3.24 21.73
N LYS A 139 -25.86 2.14 21.73
CA LYS A 139 -24.39 2.13 21.64
C LYS A 139 -23.87 2.63 20.29
N TYR A 140 -24.67 2.46 19.23
CA TYR A 140 -24.32 2.80 17.87
C TYR A 140 -24.98 4.13 17.47
N SER A 141 -24.18 5.12 17.11
CA SER A 141 -24.66 6.39 16.56
C SER A 141 -24.27 6.49 15.09
N LEU A 142 -25.24 6.80 14.23
CA LEU A 142 -25.10 6.85 12.77
C LEU A 142 -25.26 8.28 12.28
N THR A 143 -24.25 8.79 11.58
CA THR A 143 -24.27 10.12 10.98
C THR A 143 -24.10 10.02 9.48
N ASN A 144 -25.09 10.51 8.73
CA ASN A 144 -25.08 10.55 7.27
C ASN A 144 -25.10 12.00 6.79
N TYR A 145 -24.19 12.37 5.91
CA TYR A 145 -24.15 13.72 5.34
C TYR A 145 -23.55 13.71 3.92
N ILE A 146 -23.74 14.82 3.21
CA ILE A 146 -23.14 15.05 1.90
C ILE A 146 -21.88 15.90 2.11
N SER A 147 -20.70 15.37 1.80
CA SER A 147 -19.44 16.11 1.93
C SER A 147 -19.15 16.99 0.73
N PHE A 148 -19.72 16.66 -0.44
CA PHE A 148 -19.59 17.45 -1.65
C PHE A 148 -20.90 17.44 -2.45
N HIS A 149 -21.42 18.63 -2.74
CA HIS A 149 -22.70 18.83 -3.43
C HIS A 149 -22.60 18.92 -4.96
N GLY A 150 -21.37 18.91 -5.52
CA GLY A 150 -21.18 18.87 -6.97
C GLY A 150 -21.58 17.52 -7.57
N GLN A 151 -21.48 17.39 -8.90
CA GLN A 151 -21.79 16.15 -9.61
C GLN A 151 -20.47 15.46 -10.02
N PRO A 152 -20.20 14.22 -9.57
CA PRO A 152 -21.02 13.39 -8.69
C PRO A 152 -21.01 13.86 -7.22
N ARG A 153 -22.13 13.68 -6.50
CA ARG A 153 -22.24 14.03 -5.07
C ARG A 153 -21.47 13.02 -4.23
N HIS A 154 -20.78 13.49 -3.20
CA HIS A 154 -20.08 12.61 -2.26
C HIS A 154 -20.90 12.44 -0.99
N TYR A 155 -21.30 11.20 -0.72
CA TYR A 155 -22.04 10.82 0.48
C TYR A 155 -21.07 10.21 1.50
N VAL A 156 -21.22 10.61 2.75
CA VAL A 156 -20.45 10.06 3.87
C VAL A 156 -21.43 9.47 4.88
N SER A 157 -21.14 8.26 5.31
CA SER A 157 -21.80 7.60 6.43
C SER A 157 -20.73 7.25 7.46
N ALA A 158 -20.94 7.71 8.68
CA ALA A 158 -20.05 7.45 9.81
C ALA A 158 -20.83 6.73 10.90
N MET A 159 -20.25 5.65 11.43
CA MET A 159 -20.77 4.92 12.57
C MET A 159 -19.84 5.13 13.76
N GLN A 160 -20.40 5.61 14.87
CA GLN A 160 -19.71 5.76 16.14
C GLN A 160 -20.19 4.66 17.11
N ILE A 161 -19.24 4.06 17.83
CA ILE A 161 -19.50 3.05 18.87
C ILE A 161 -19.11 3.67 20.21
N LYS A 162 -20.04 3.77 21.17
CA LYS A 162 -19.74 4.32 22.50
C LYS A 162 -20.67 3.74 23.59
N PRO A 163 -20.14 3.20 24.72
CA PRO A 163 -18.72 2.92 24.99
C PRO A 163 -18.16 1.83 24.06
N LEU A 164 -16.85 1.57 24.08
CA LEU A 164 -16.23 0.50 23.28
C LEU A 164 -15.89 -0.67 24.21
N ASP A 165 -16.27 -1.89 23.81
CA ASP A 165 -16.04 -3.13 24.55
C ASP A 165 -15.38 -4.21 23.69
N VAL A 166 -14.87 -5.26 24.33
CA VAL A 166 -14.22 -6.41 23.65
C VAL A 166 -15.17 -7.10 22.66
N SER A 167 -16.47 -7.06 22.93
CA SER A 167 -17.46 -7.63 22.02
C SER A 167 -17.66 -6.82 20.74
N ASP A 168 -17.19 -5.56 20.63
CA ASP A 168 -17.37 -4.75 19.41
C ASP A 168 -16.34 -5.06 18.33
N PHE A 169 -15.20 -5.66 18.69
CA PHE A 169 -14.22 -6.06 17.70
C PHE A 169 -14.82 -7.11 16.76
N GLY A 170 -14.41 -7.06 15.49
CA GLY A 170 -15.02 -7.88 14.44
C GLY A 170 -15.15 -7.14 13.11
N THR A 171 -15.94 -7.71 12.21
CA THR A 171 -16.14 -7.19 10.85
C THR A 171 -17.49 -6.49 10.74
N TYR A 172 -17.47 -5.28 10.21
CA TYR A 172 -18.62 -4.44 9.90
C TYR A 172 -18.77 -4.29 8.39
N ARG A 173 -20.00 -4.11 7.93
CA ARG A 173 -20.32 -3.83 6.53
C ARG A 173 -21.18 -2.59 6.42
N CYS A 174 -20.74 -1.68 5.59
CA CYS A 174 -21.54 -0.54 5.14
C CYS A 174 -22.17 -0.91 3.80
N VAL A 175 -23.49 -0.82 3.70
CA VAL A 175 -24.25 -1.09 2.47
C VAL A 175 -24.93 0.20 2.03
N ALA A 176 -24.59 0.68 0.83
CA ALA A 176 -25.25 1.80 0.19
C ALA A 176 -26.16 1.30 -0.93
N SER A 177 -27.43 1.67 -0.89
CA SER A 177 -28.44 1.21 -1.86
C SER A 177 -29.31 2.36 -2.36
N ASN A 178 -29.62 2.36 -3.66
CA ASN A 178 -30.59 3.25 -4.28
C ASN A 178 -31.49 2.46 -5.26
N ASP A 179 -32.31 3.17 -6.03
CA ASP A 179 -33.24 2.57 -6.99
C ASP A 179 -32.54 1.75 -8.11
N PHE A 180 -31.21 1.84 -8.23
CA PHE A 180 -30.41 1.18 -9.27
C PHE A 180 -29.58 -0.01 -8.77
N GLY A 181 -29.52 -0.22 -7.46
CA GLY A 181 -28.81 -1.35 -6.87
C GLY A 181 -28.14 -1.00 -5.55
N SER A 182 -27.22 -1.87 -5.15
CA SER A 182 -26.47 -1.75 -3.90
C SER A 182 -24.99 -2.00 -4.11
N SER A 183 -24.17 -1.29 -3.35
CA SER A 183 -22.75 -1.57 -3.17
C SER A 183 -22.45 -1.69 -1.69
N SER A 184 -21.42 -2.46 -1.33
CA SER A 184 -21.03 -2.67 0.06
C SER A 184 -19.52 -2.69 0.25
N SER A 185 -19.07 -2.27 1.42
CA SER A 185 -17.66 -2.33 1.82
C SER A 185 -17.52 -2.85 3.24
N ASP A 186 -16.49 -3.67 3.48
CA ASP A 186 -16.22 -4.33 4.74
C ASP A 186 -15.07 -3.67 5.48
N ILE A 187 -15.24 -3.47 6.79
CA ILE A 187 -14.27 -2.84 7.67
C ILE A 187 -14.06 -3.75 8.87
N ARG A 188 -12.80 -4.11 9.15
CA ARG A 188 -12.45 -4.95 10.30
C ARG A 188 -11.91 -4.08 11.45
N LEU A 189 -12.63 -4.08 12.57
CA LEU A 189 -12.20 -3.42 13.80
C LEU A 189 -11.38 -4.41 14.63
N THR A 190 -10.09 -4.11 14.83
CA THR A 190 -9.16 -4.98 15.56
C THR A 190 -8.65 -4.32 16.84
N VAL A 191 -8.47 -5.11 17.90
CA VAL A 191 -7.77 -4.67 19.10
C VAL A 191 -6.31 -4.43 18.75
N ARG A 192 -5.81 -3.22 18.99
CA ARG A 192 -4.37 -2.99 19.15
C ARG A 192 -4.07 -3.02 20.63
N MET A 193 -3.40 -4.07 21.10
CA MET A 193 -2.81 -4.06 22.43
C MET A 193 -1.68 -3.05 22.42
N VAL A 194 -1.93 -1.86 22.96
CA VAL A 194 -0.85 -0.91 23.24
C VAL A 194 -0.16 -1.44 24.48
N THR A 195 1.01 -2.06 24.31
CA THR A 195 1.91 -2.27 25.43
C THR A 195 2.17 -0.91 26.06
N PRO A 196 1.98 -0.73 27.38
CA PRO A 196 2.32 0.52 28.03
C PRO A 196 3.72 0.95 27.64
N ALA A 197 3.90 2.22 27.31
CA ALA A 197 5.23 2.75 27.06
C ALA A 197 6.09 2.42 28.29
N THR A 198 7.19 1.71 28.06
CA THR A 198 8.18 1.48 29.12
C THR A 198 8.69 2.84 29.58
N ALA A 199 8.91 3.01 30.89
CA ALA A 199 9.43 4.25 31.44
C ALA A 199 10.78 4.66 30.83
N VAL A 200 11.50 3.69 30.25
CA VAL A 200 12.69 3.89 29.46
C VAL A 200 12.32 3.75 27.97
N PRO A 201 12.48 4.81 27.16
CA PRO A 201 12.29 4.72 25.72
C PRO A 201 13.39 3.81 25.12
N PRO A 202 13.10 3.12 24.00
CA PRO A 202 14.11 2.32 23.30
C PRO A 202 15.31 3.18 22.88
N GLU A 203 16.46 2.55 22.76
CA GLU A 203 17.68 3.16 22.22
C GLU A 203 17.40 3.77 20.84
N SER A 204 17.87 4.99 20.58
CA SER A 204 17.67 5.59 19.26
C SER A 204 18.52 4.89 18.19
N PRO A 205 18.10 4.90 16.91
CA PRO A 205 18.88 4.31 15.83
C PRO A 205 20.31 4.85 15.76
N TYR A 206 20.51 6.12 16.12
CA TYR A 206 21.84 6.73 16.20
C TYR A 206 22.73 6.08 17.27
N MET A 207 22.20 5.90 18.48
CA MET A 207 22.94 5.27 19.59
C MET A 207 23.29 3.81 19.23
N CYS A 208 22.36 3.09 18.59
CA CYS A 208 22.65 1.76 18.06
C CYS A 208 23.80 1.79 17.05
N CYS A 209 23.81 2.74 16.11
CA CYS A 209 24.89 2.85 15.13
C CYS A 209 26.25 3.20 15.76
N GLN A 210 26.25 4.02 16.82
CA GLN A 210 27.46 4.28 17.61
C GLN A 210 27.96 3.00 18.30
N ARG A 211 27.05 2.21 18.88
CA ARG A 211 27.36 0.91 19.50
C ARG A 211 27.94 -0.08 18.48
N GLN A 212 27.41 -0.08 17.25
CA GLN A 212 27.93 -0.85 16.11
C GLN A 212 29.22 -0.24 15.49
N ARG A 213 29.77 0.82 16.09
CA ARG A 213 31.00 1.51 15.66
C ARG A 213 30.92 2.10 14.25
N ILE A 214 29.72 2.41 13.77
CA ILE A 214 29.50 3.07 12.48
C ILE A 214 29.81 4.56 12.64
N ARG A 215 30.67 5.10 11.78
CA ARG A 215 31.13 6.50 11.84
C ARG A 215 30.61 7.33 10.66
N SER A 216 30.75 8.66 10.75
CA SER A 216 30.51 9.57 9.61
C SER A 216 31.41 9.18 8.42
N PRO A 217 30.91 9.21 7.18
CA PRO A 217 29.58 9.70 6.75
C PRO A 217 28.43 8.69 6.93
N CYS A 218 28.70 7.39 7.11
CA CYS A 218 27.66 6.34 7.17
C CYS A 218 26.72 6.45 8.38
N ALA A 219 27.21 6.97 9.51
CA ALA A 219 26.39 7.24 10.68
C ALA A 219 25.27 8.28 10.43
N ALA A 220 25.39 9.10 9.37
CA ALA A 220 24.33 10.03 8.98
C ALA A 220 23.02 9.33 8.60
N VAL A 221 23.11 8.10 8.07
CA VAL A 221 21.95 7.27 7.73
C VAL A 221 21.11 6.96 8.97
N CYS A 222 21.74 6.91 10.15
CA CYS A 222 21.09 6.67 11.44
C CYS A 222 20.51 7.95 12.07
N GLY A 223 20.45 9.05 11.32
CA GLY A 223 19.74 10.29 11.71
C GLY A 223 20.57 11.33 12.47
N THR A 224 21.88 11.44 12.21
CA THR A 224 22.67 12.53 12.82
C THR A 224 22.31 13.89 12.24
N GLU A 225 22.30 14.93 13.08
CA GLU A 225 22.19 16.31 12.60
C GLU A 225 23.34 16.73 11.66
N TYR A 226 24.45 16.00 11.68
CA TYR A 226 25.61 16.23 10.81
C TYR A 226 25.40 15.84 9.34
N GLY A 227 24.44 14.95 9.03
CA GLY A 227 24.11 14.58 7.65
C GLY A 227 23.54 15.73 6.81
N LYS A 228 22.99 16.77 7.44
CA LYS A 228 22.49 17.97 6.74
C LYS A 228 23.60 18.92 6.30
N ARG A 229 24.81 18.81 6.84
CA ARG A 229 25.92 19.76 6.59
C ARG A 229 26.91 19.28 5.52
N ALA A 230 26.79 18.04 5.04
CA ALA A 230 27.65 17.50 3.99
C ALA A 230 27.11 17.77 2.56
N SER A 231 26.00 18.51 2.44
CA SER A 231 25.36 18.87 1.16
C SER A 231 25.49 20.37 0.82
N LEU A 232 26.48 21.06 1.38
CA LEU A 232 26.89 22.41 0.97
C LEU A 232 28.31 22.37 0.38
#